data_AF-A0A7L2RWU4-F1
#
_entry.id   AF-A0A7L2RWU4-F1
#
_cell.length_a   1.000
_cell.length_b   1.000
_cell.length_c   1.000
_cell.angle_alpha   90.00
_cell.angle_beta   90.00
_cell.angle_gamma   90.00
#
_symmetry.space_group_name_H-M   'P 1'
#
loop_
_entity.id
_entity.type
_entity.pdbx_description
1 polymer ?
#
loop_
_entity_poly.entity_id
_entity_poly.type
_entity_poly.pdbx_seq_one_letter_code
_entity_poly.pdbx_strand_id
1 'polypeptide(L)' 'QNALYQSCHEDENDVQTISHKCQVVGREHYEQLTRGRRYQDRQDLYYLAGTYDPTTGRLVTADGVPILC' A
#
# COMPACT_ATOMS: atom_id res chain seq x y z
N GLN A 1 0.97 -2.54 10.41
CA GLN A 1 1.95 -3.21 9.51
C GLN A 1 1.30 -3.43 8.15
N ASN A 2 2.06 -3.32 7.05
CA ASN A 2 1.66 -3.53 5.64
C ASN A 2 0.67 -2.51 5.04
N ALA A 3 0.71 -1.26 5.52
CA ALA A 3 0.02 -0.14 4.88
C ALA A 3 0.86 0.39 3.71
N LEU A 4 0.21 0.71 2.58
CA LEU A 4 0.81 1.45 1.48
C LEU A 4 -0.02 2.71 1.18
N TYR A 5 0.65 3.80 0.86
CA TYR A 5 0.03 5.02 0.33
C TYR A 5 0.29 5.09 -1.17
N GLN A 6 -0.75 5.34 -1.94
CA GLN A 6 -0.64 5.52 -3.39
C GLN A 6 -0.14 6.93 -3.71
N SER A 7 0.82 7.03 -4.61
CA SER A 7 1.27 8.28 -5.21
C SER A 7 1.09 8.21 -6.73
N CYS A 8 0.92 9.35 -7.39
CA CYS A 8 0.94 9.46 -8.85
C CYS A 8 2.34 9.77 -9.41
N HIS A 9 3.34 9.89 -8.53
CA HIS A 9 4.72 10.07 -8.96
C HIS A 9 5.29 8.75 -9.49
N GLU A 10 5.77 8.79 -10.73
CA GLU A 10 6.31 7.63 -11.47
C GLU A 10 7.72 7.94 -12.00
N ASP A 11 8.54 6.91 -12.09
CA ASP A 11 9.92 6.97 -12.57
C ASP A 11 10.31 5.68 -13.31
N GLU A 12 11.38 5.73 -14.09
CA GLU A 12 11.90 4.59 -14.83
C GLU A 12 12.89 3.78 -13.99
N ASN A 13 12.75 2.46 -13.99
CA ASN A 13 13.61 1.54 -13.25
C ASN A 13 14.00 0.35 -14.13
N ASP A 14 15.15 -0.28 -13.85
CA ASP A 14 15.58 -1.49 -14.55
C ASP A 14 14.68 -2.68 -14.19
N VAL A 15 14.29 -3.48 -15.17
CA VAL A 15 13.43 -4.66 -14.97
C VAL A 15 14.07 -5.66 -13.99
N GLN A 16 15.39 -5.75 -13.97
CA GLN A 16 16.11 -6.69 -13.11
C GLN A 16 16.11 -6.28 -11.63
N THR A 17 15.63 -5.07 -11.28
CA THR A 17 15.47 -4.67 -9.87
C THR A 17 14.14 -5.11 -9.27
N ILE A 18 13.25 -5.73 -10.05
CA ILE A 18 11.97 -6.26 -9.56
C ILE A 18 12.22 -7.52 -8.71
N SER A 19 11.86 -7.47 -7.43
CA SER A 19 12.04 -8.60 -6.51
C SER A 19 10.99 -9.70 -6.68
N HIS A 20 9.71 -9.35 -6.56
CA HIS A 20 8.59 -10.28 -6.61
C HIS A 20 7.27 -9.51 -6.84
N LYS A 21 6.21 -10.25 -7.17
CA LYS A 21 4.86 -9.70 -7.31
C LYS A 21 4.17 -9.65 -5.95
N CYS A 22 3.45 -8.57 -5.68
CA CYS A 22 2.59 -8.45 -4.49
C CYS A 22 1.16 -8.03 -4.87
N GLN A 23 0.27 -8.06 -3.88
CA GLN A 23 -1.13 -7.65 -3.97
C GLN A 23 -1.40 -6.47 -3.03
N VAL A 24 -2.06 -5.44 -3.56
CA VAL A 24 -2.56 -4.30 -2.79
C VAL A 24 -4.08 -4.32 -2.88
N VAL A 25 -4.75 -4.41 -1.73
CA VAL A 25 -6.22 -4.48 -1.64
C VAL A 25 -6.78 -3.41 -0.69
N GLY A 26 -8.11 -3.29 -0.61
CA GLY A 26 -8.74 -2.45 0.40
C GLY A 26 -8.55 -2.99 1.82
N ARG A 27 -8.65 -2.11 2.83
CA ARG A 27 -8.44 -2.45 4.25
C ARG A 27 -9.31 -3.61 4.73
N GLU A 28 -10.59 -3.59 4.41
CA GLU A 28 -11.52 -4.65 4.81
C GLU A 28 -11.14 -6.00 4.19
N HIS A 29 -10.83 -6.01 2.89
CA HIS A 29 -10.44 -7.23 2.18
C HIS A 29 -9.11 -7.79 2.72
N TYR A 30 -8.16 -6.90 3.06
CA TYR A 30 -6.91 -7.30 3.72
C TYR A 30 -7.19 -7.99 5.07
N GLU A 31 -8.07 -7.44 5.90
CA GLU A 31 -8.43 -8.06 7.18
C GLU A 31 -9.08 -9.43 6.98
N GLN A 32 -9.96 -9.58 5.99
CA GLN A 32 -10.58 -10.86 5.65
C GLN A 32 -9.54 -11.89 5.20
N LEU A 33 -8.62 -11.51 4.30
CA LEU A 33 -7.59 -12.41 3.76
C LEU A 33 -6.52 -12.80 4.79
N THR A 34 -6.26 -11.93 5.77
CA THR A 34 -5.26 -12.18 6.81
C THR A 34 -5.79 -12.91 8.02
N ARG A 35 -7.11 -13.08 8.16
CA ARG A 35 -7.74 -13.92 9.18
C ARG A 35 -7.41 -15.39 8.89
N GLY A 36 -6.68 -16.04 9.81
CA GLY A 36 -6.38 -17.48 9.74
C GLY A 36 -5.22 -17.90 8.82
N ARG A 37 -4.57 -16.97 8.10
CA ARG A 37 -3.40 -17.29 7.26
C ARG A 37 -2.10 -17.37 8.07
N ARG A 38 -1.17 -18.24 7.63
CA ARG A 38 0.19 -18.34 8.17
C ARG A 38 0.99 -17.08 7.79
N TYR A 39 2.03 -16.77 8.58
CA TYR A 39 2.83 -15.55 8.45
C TYR A 39 3.47 -15.36 7.07
N GLN A 40 3.85 -16.45 6.39
CA GLN A 40 4.45 -16.41 5.05
C GLN A 40 3.52 -15.82 3.99
N ASP A 41 2.20 -16.10 4.05
CA ASP A 41 1.22 -15.54 3.10
C ASP A 41 0.98 -14.04 3.28
N ARG A 42 1.54 -13.43 4.34
CA ARG A 42 1.39 -11.98 4.61
C ARG A 42 2.46 -11.12 3.98
N GLN A 43 3.54 -11.69 3.46
CA GLN A 43 4.67 -10.89 2.93
C GLN A 43 4.34 -10.21 1.59
N ASP A 44 3.45 -10.83 0.79
CA ASP A 44 3.07 -10.33 -0.53
C ASP A 44 1.72 -9.60 -0.52
N LEU A 45 1.15 -9.35 0.66
CA LEU A 45 -0.17 -8.72 0.80
C LEU A 45 -0.06 -7.41 1.59
N TYR A 46 -0.63 -6.36 1.01
CA TYR A 46 -0.66 -5.01 1.56
C TYR A 46 -2.08 -4.45 1.45
N TYR A 47 -2.36 -3.40 2.22
CA TYR A 47 -3.60 -2.63 2.06
C TYR A 47 -3.32 -1.18 1.71
N LEU A 48 -4.19 -0.63 0.85
CA LEU A 48 -4.20 0.79 0.52
C LEU A 48 -4.72 1.57 1.73
N ALA A 49 -3.86 2.39 2.32
CA ALA A 49 -4.18 3.24 3.46
C ALA A 49 -4.66 4.64 3.05
N GLY A 50 -4.37 5.03 1.81
CA GLY A 50 -4.73 6.34 1.28
C GLY A 50 -3.80 6.81 0.17
N THR A 51 -3.74 8.12 -0.05
CA THR A 51 -2.90 8.76 -1.05
C THR A 51 -1.87 9.69 -0.43
N TYR A 52 -0.72 9.82 -1.10
CA TYR A 52 0.37 10.71 -0.74
C TYR A 52 0.74 11.56 -1.95
N ASP A 53 0.80 12.87 -1.77
CA ASP A 53 1.33 13.81 -2.75
C ASP A 53 2.77 14.19 -2.36
N PRO A 54 3.79 13.73 -3.11
CA PRO A 54 5.19 14.02 -2.80
C PRO A 54 5.60 15.48 -3.03
N THR A 55 4.86 16.24 -3.84
CA THR A 55 5.17 17.65 -4.10
C THR A 55 4.72 18.53 -2.94
N THR A 56 3.59 18.19 -2.30
CA THR A 56 3.04 18.97 -1.18
C THR A 56 3.28 18.35 0.19
N GLY A 57 3.72 17.08 0.24
CA GLY A 57 3.85 16.31 1.47
C GLY A 57 2.51 15.90 2.09
N ARG A 58 1.39 16.10 1.38
CA ARG A 58 0.05 15.83 1.92
C ARG A 58 -0.27 14.34 1.92
N LEU A 59 -0.79 13.87 3.04
CA LEU A 59 -1.34 12.52 3.22
C LEU A 59 -2.86 12.60 3.37
N VAL A 60 -3.57 11.71 2.69
CA VAL A 60 -5.02 11.58 2.77
C VAL A 60 -5.34 10.10 2.99
N THR A 61 -6.27 9.77 3.89
CA THR A 61 -6.71 8.38 4.10
C THR A 61 -7.47 7.83 2.90
N ALA A 62 -7.71 6.52 2.86
CA ALA A 62 -8.53 5.87 1.82
C ALA A 62 -9.97 6.44 1.75
N ASP A 63 -10.47 7.02 2.84
CA ASP A 63 -11.79 7.68 2.91
C ASP A 63 -11.75 9.16 2.55
N GLY A 64 -10.61 9.68 2.06
CA GLY A 64 -10.46 11.07 1.66
C GLY A 64 -10.20 12.05 2.81
N VAL A 65 -9.88 11.56 4.02
CA VAL A 65 -9.63 12.42 5.18
C VAL A 65 -8.16 12.84 5.22
N PRO A 66 -7.83 14.14 5.21
CA PRO A 66 -6.45 14.59 5.35
C PRO A 66 -5.84 14.17 6.69
N ILE A 67 -4.59 13.70 6.65
CA ILE A 67 -3.80 13.39 7.83
C ILE A 67 -2.89 14.59 8.10
N LEU A 68 -2.98 15.15 9.31
CA LEU A 68 -2.06 16.18 9.78
C LEU A 68 -0.85 15.48 10.40
N CYS A 69 0.30 15.63 9.77
CA CYS A 69 1.60 15.14 10.23
C CYS A 69 2.43 16.27 10.86
#